data_AF-A0A1K2FP67-F1
#
_entry.id   AF-A0A1K2FP67-F1
#
_cell.length_a   1.000
_cell.length_b   1.000
_cell.length_c   1.000
_cell.angle_alpha   90.00
_cell.angle_beta   90.00
_cell.angle_gamma   90.00
#
_symmetry.space_group_name_H-M   'P 1'
#
loop_
_entity.id
_entity.type
_entity.pdbx_description
1 polymer ?
#
loop_
_entity_poly.entity_id
_entity_poly.type
_entity_poly.pdbx_seq_one_letter_code
_entity_poly.pdbx_strand_id
1 'polypeptide(L)' 'MPASPTPPIRVERGQATDEELAALTVLLLTRAAHPAPGTESTSPGTTSWRPHPFHAPHSWQRA' A
#
# COMPACT_ATOMS: atom_id res chain seq x y z
N MET A 1 9.03 -21.97 25.64
CA MET A 1 9.03 -22.15 24.17
C MET A 1 9.34 -20.80 23.56
N PRO A 2 10.29 -20.67 22.61
CA PRO A 2 10.46 -19.42 21.90
C PRO A 2 9.16 -19.12 21.14
N ALA A 3 8.68 -17.88 21.22
CA ALA A 3 7.50 -17.45 20.49
C ALA A 3 7.78 -17.56 18.98
N SER A 4 6.85 -18.17 18.23
CA SER A 4 6.95 -18.18 16.76
C SER A 4 6.95 -16.73 16.25
N PRO A 5 7.84 -16.38 15.32
CA PRO A 5 7.88 -15.04 14.76
C PRO A 5 6.53 -14.74 14.10
N THR A 6 5.94 -13.59 14.44
CA THR A 6 4.74 -13.12 13.76
C THR A 6 5.11 -12.76 12.33
N PRO A 7 4.43 -13.33 11.32
CA PRO A 7 4.74 -13.02 9.93
C PRO A 7 4.49 -11.52 9.66
N PRO A 8 5.38 -10.84 8.90
CA PRO A 8 5.30 -9.40 8.68
C PRO A 8 4.11 -8.97 7.81
N ILE A 9 3.49 -9.91 7.10
CA ILE A 9 2.34 -9.68 6.21
C ILE A 9 1.28 -10.74 6.50
N ARG A 10 0.03 -10.30 6.63
CA ARG A 10 -1.15 -11.17 6.80
C ARG A 10 -1.91 -11.28 5.48
N VAL A 11 -2.22 -12.51 5.07
CA VAL A 11 -3.04 -12.80 3.89
C VAL A 11 -4.47 -13.10 4.34
N GLU A 12 -5.43 -12.25 3.99
CA GLU A 12 -6.83 -12.42 4.43
C GLU A 12 -7.58 -13.50 3.63
N ARG A 13 -7.19 -13.75 2.37
CA ARG A 13 -7.80 -14.75 1.49
C ARG A 13 -6.77 -15.32 0.52
N GLY A 14 -6.88 -16.62 0.24
CA GLY A 14 -5.95 -17.33 -0.65
C GLY A 14 -4.62 -17.65 0.01
N GLN A 15 -3.63 -18.05 -0.80
CA GLN A 15 -2.24 -18.23 -0.41
C GLN A 15 -1.38 -17.40 -1.36
N ALA A 16 -0.38 -16.70 -0.83
CA ALA A 16 0.59 -15.99 -1.63
C ALA A 16 1.73 -16.94 -2.00
N THR A 17 2.13 -16.92 -3.26
CA THR A 17 3.34 -17.59 -3.71
C THR A 17 4.58 -16.81 -3.27
N ASP A 18 5.73 -17.48 -3.22
CA ASP A 18 7.01 -16.83 -2.88
C ASP A 18 7.34 -15.68 -3.84
N GLU A 19 6.98 -15.83 -5.12
CA GLU A 19 7.19 -14.81 -6.14
C GLU A 19 6.31 -13.56 -5.91
N GLU A 20 5.04 -13.74 -5.54
CA GLU A 20 4.16 -12.63 -5.19
C GLU A 20 4.63 -11.90 -3.93
N LEU A 21 5.13 -12.62 -2.93
CA LEU A 21 5.72 -12.03 -1.72
C LEU A 21 7.00 -11.23 -2.04
N ALA A 22 7.85 -11.75 -2.94
CA ALA A 22 9.02 -11.02 -3.41
C ALA A 22 8.63 -9.74 -4.16
N ALA A 23 7.65 -9.80 -5.05
CA ALA A 23 7.15 -8.64 -5.79
C ALA A 23 6.57 -7.57 -4.85
N LEU A 24 5.77 -7.97 -3.87
CA LEU A 24 5.24 -7.06 -2.84
C LEU A 24 6.37 -6.42 -2.02
N THR A 25 7.40 -7.18 -1.67
CA THR A 25 8.56 -6.66 -0.94
C THR A 25 9.28 -5.58 -1.74
N VAL A 26 9.56 -5.83 -3.03
CA VAL A 26 10.17 -4.84 -3.93
C VAL A 26 9.31 -3.58 -4.03
N LEU A 27 7.99 -3.74 -4.17
CA LEU A 27 7.08 -2.60 -4.25
C LEU A 27 7.10 -1.76 -2.97
N LEU A 28 7.05 -2.40 -1.80
CA LEU A 28 7.08 -1.72 -0.50
C LEU A 28 8.41 -0.99 -0.28
N LEU A 29 9.54 -1.63 -0.59
CA LEU A 29 10.86 -1.01 -0.50
C LEU A 29 10.98 0.20 -1.45
N THR A 30 10.47 0.05 -2.68
CA THR A 30 10.47 1.15 -3.66
C THR A 30 9.63 2.34 -3.18
N ARG A 31 8.49 2.07 -2.53
CA ARG A 31 7.63 3.12 -1.95
C ARG A 31 8.25 3.76 -0.71
N ALA A 32 8.94 2.97 0.11
CA ALA A 32 9.63 3.43 1.30
C ALA A 32 10.87 4.26 0.98
N ALA A 33 11.49 4.03 -0.19
CA ALA A 33 12.50 4.92 -0.75
C ALA A 33 11.85 6.27 -1.08
N HIS A 34 11.78 7.14 -0.07
CA HIS A 34 11.22 8.47 -0.19
C HIS A 34 11.95 9.23 -1.31
N PRO A 35 11.23 9.89 -2.23
CA PRO A 35 11.87 10.81 -3.14
C PRO A 35 12.46 11.98 -2.31
N ALA A 36 13.62 12.48 -2.72
CA ALA A 36 14.36 13.50 -2.00
C ALA A 36 13.46 14.70 -1.63
N PRO A 37 13.70 15.35 -0.47
CA PRO A 37 12.93 16.54 -0.07
C PRO A 37 13.02 17.59 -1.20
N GLY A 38 11.87 18.00 -1.72
CA GLY A 38 11.75 18.87 -2.90
C GLY A 38 11.09 18.23 -4.11
N THR A 39 10.89 16.91 -4.10
CA THR A 39 10.01 16.25 -5.06
C THR A 39 8.57 16.48 -4.61
N GLU A 40 7.93 17.53 -5.12
CA GLU A 40 6.49 17.70 -4.90
C GLU A 40 5.79 16.41 -5.35
N SER A 41 5.10 15.75 -4.43
CA SER A 41 4.14 14.74 -4.81
C SER A 41 3.11 15.48 -5.65
N THR A 42 3.15 15.29 -6.98
CA THR A 42 2.13 15.84 -7.87
C THR A 42 0.81 15.33 -7.34
N SER A 43 0.08 16.20 -6.64
CA SER A 43 -1.26 15.89 -6.20
C SER A 43 -2.00 15.49 -7.47
N PRO A 44 -2.56 14.27 -7.56
CA PRO A 44 -3.17 13.80 -8.79
C PRO A 44 -4.17 14.87 -9.20
N GLY A 45 -3.92 15.48 -10.37
CA GLY A 45 -4.63 16.66 -10.82
C GLY A 45 -6.13 16.43 -10.66
N THR A 46 -6.85 17.45 -10.17
CA THR A 46 -8.29 17.37 -9.95
C THR A 46 -8.91 16.73 -11.17
N THR A 47 -9.56 15.57 -11.00
CA THR A 47 -10.12 14.81 -12.10
C THR A 47 -11.32 15.59 -12.65
N SER A 48 -11.04 16.60 -13.48
CA SER A 48 -12.02 17.57 -13.99
C SER A 48 -13.14 16.91 -14.80
N TRP A 49 -12.89 15.70 -15.30
CA TRP A 49 -13.89 14.88 -16.01
C TRP A 49 -14.84 14.14 -15.06
N ARG A 50 -14.56 14.08 -13.75
CA ARG A 50 -15.44 13.41 -12.78
C ARG A 50 -16.50 14.40 -12.27
N PRO A 51 -17.80 14.10 -12.44
CA PRO A 51 -18.87 14.99 -12.01
C PRO A 51 -19.04 15.07 -10.49
N HIS A 52 -18.48 14.10 -9.74
CA HIS A 52 -18.54 14.06 -8.28
C HIS A 52 -17.15 13.72 -7.70
N PRO A 53 -16.78 14.31 -6.55
CA PRO A 53 -15.55 13.96 -5.86
C PRO A 53 -15.58 12.48 -5.44
N PHE A 54 -14.44 11.80 -5.56
CA PHE A 54 -14.30 10.44 -5.07
C PHE A 54 -14.35 10.44 -3.53
N HIS A 55 -15.40 9.84 -2.97
CA HIS A 55 -15.48 9.56 -1.54
C HIS A 55 -14.91 8.17 -1.29
N ALA A 56 -13.70 8.11 -0.73
CA ALA A 56 -13.13 6.84 -0.30
C ALA A 56 -14.01 6.20 0.78
N PRO A 57 -14.23 4.88 0.75
CA PRO A 57 -15.01 4.20 1.77
C PRO A 57 -14.36 4.38 3.16
N HIS A 58 -15.09 4.94 4.11
CA HIS A 58 -14.65 5.14 5.50
C HIS A 58 -14.43 3.82 6.27
N SER A 59 -14.77 2.68 5.67
CA SER A 59 -14.68 1.35 6.30
C SER A 59 -13.24 0.90 6.59
N TRP A 60 -12.25 1.39 5.84
CA TRP A 60 -10.84 1.01 6.05
C TRP A 60 -10.09 1.95 7.00
N GLN A 61 -10.67 3.11 7.31
CA GLN A 61 -10.05 4.12 8.17
C GLN A 61 -10.30 3.87 9.67
N ARG A 62 -11.10 2.85 10.01
CA ARG A 62 -11.48 2.47 11.37
C ARG A 62 -10.77 1.21 11.90
N ALA A 63 -9.71 0.75 11.23
CA ALA A 63 -8.83 -0.30 11.74
C ALA A 63 -7.69 0.31 12.56
#